data_AF-A0A941T6S2-F1
#
_entry.id   AF-A0A941T6S2-F1
#
_cell.length_a   1.000
_cell.length_b   1.000
_cell.length_c   1.000
_cell.angle_alpha   90.00
_cell.angle_beta   90.00
_cell.angle_gamma   90.00
#
_symmetry.space_group_name_H-M   'P 1'
#
loop_
_entity.id
_entity.type
_entity.pdbx_description
1 polymer ?
#
loop_
_entity_poly.entity_id
_entity_poly.type
_entity_poly.pdbx_seq_one_letter_code
_entity_poly.pdbx_strand_id
1 'polypeptide(L)'
;MWPRRWWTAFPVEEPHLAAHRIAESSRILCAAPAYRARRGVPAAPADLSRHDCLVLARPLRGLRLVRVDGPNGSEKVKGTGRLSSNNSEIVRGWAIDGHGILLTSD
;
A
#
# COMPACT_ATOMS: atom_id res chain seq x y z
N MET A 1 7.13 -18.08 30.93
CA MET A 1 6.11 -17.03 31.07
C MET A 1 6.74 -15.70 30.65
N TRP A 2 6.56 -15.26 29.39
CA TRP A 2 7.23 -14.07 28.84
C TRP A 2 6.27 -12.88 28.78
N PRO A 3 6.68 -11.64 29.12
CA PRO A 3 5.76 -10.52 29.21
C PRO A 3 5.40 -10.01 27.81
N ARG A 4 4.11 -10.05 27.50
CA ARG A 4 3.48 -9.49 26.29
C ARG A 4 3.25 -8.00 26.50
N ARG A 5 4.27 -7.19 26.26
CA ARG A 5 4.15 -5.75 26.43
C ARG A 5 4.40 -5.06 25.08
N TRP A 6 3.30 -4.53 24.54
CA TRP A 6 3.21 -3.47 23.53
C TRP A 6 3.59 -3.83 22.08
N TRP A 7 2.68 -4.48 21.36
CA TRP A 7 2.62 -4.34 19.90
C TRP A 7 1.15 -4.33 19.48
N THR A 8 0.75 -3.36 18.66
CA THR A 8 -0.61 -3.23 18.13
C THR A 8 -0.83 -4.35 17.10
N ALA A 9 -1.10 -5.56 17.58
CA ALA A 9 -1.59 -6.65 16.76
C ALA A 9 -2.94 -6.23 16.17
N PHE A 10 -3.18 -6.50 14.88
CA PHE A 10 -4.55 -6.56 14.40
C PHE A 10 -5.23 -7.67 15.21
N PRO A 11 -6.26 -7.35 16.02
CA PRO A 11 -6.90 -8.36 16.84
C PRO A 11 -7.53 -9.39 15.91
N VAL A 12 -7.30 -10.67 16.21
CA VAL A 12 -8.13 -11.73 15.66
C VAL A 12 -9.46 -11.62 16.37
N GLU A 13 -10.53 -11.38 15.63
CA GLU A 13 -11.86 -11.12 16.20
C GLU A 13 -12.52 -12.42 16.66
N GLU A 14 -12.12 -13.56 16.09
CA GLU A 14 -12.66 -14.87 16.40
C GLU A 14 -12.10 -15.42 17.73
N PRO A 15 -12.96 -15.70 18.73
CA PRO A 15 -12.53 -16.04 20.09
C PRO A 15 -11.81 -17.40 20.23
N HIS A 16 -11.85 -18.24 19.19
CA HIS A 16 -11.22 -19.56 19.17
C HIS A 16 -9.87 -19.58 18.43
N LEU A 17 -9.37 -18.43 17.99
CA LEU A 17 -8.12 -18.31 17.24
C LEU A 17 -7.03 -17.61 18.06
N ALA A 18 -5.80 -18.08 17.90
CA ALA A 18 -4.61 -17.44 18.46
C ALA A 18 -3.73 -16.90 17.34
N ALA A 19 -3.37 -15.61 17.39
CA ALA A 19 -2.40 -15.02 16.48
C ALA A 19 -0.96 -15.19 16.99
N HIS A 20 -0.07 -15.56 16.07
CA HIS A 20 1.37 -15.49 16.25
C HIS A 20 1.96 -14.49 15.27
N ARG A 21 2.72 -13.52 15.77
CA ARG A 21 3.40 -12.54 14.92
C ARG A 21 4.58 -13.19 14.23
N ILE A 22 4.56 -13.24 12.90
CA ILE A 22 5.65 -13.79 12.09
C ILE A 22 6.71 -12.72 11.83
N ALA A 23 6.30 -11.54 11.36
CA ALA A 23 7.19 -10.44 11.04
C ALA A 23 6.48 -9.09 11.15
N GLU A 24 7.28 -8.02 11.19
CA GLU A 24 6.83 -6.66 10.90
C GLU A 24 7.07 -6.36 9.43
N SER A 25 6.20 -5.56 8.81
CA SER A 25 6.38 -5.10 7.43
C SER A 25 6.02 -3.63 7.34
N SER A 26 6.87 -2.88 6.65
CA SER A 26 6.63 -1.48 6.32
C SER A 26 5.91 -1.37 4.97
N ARG A 27 5.23 -0.24 4.73
CA ARG A 27 4.63 0.03 3.42
C ARG A 27 5.50 1.01 2.65
N ILE A 28 5.85 0.63 1.43
CA ILE A 28 6.69 1.41 0.53
C ILE A 28 5.94 1.74 -0.76
N LEU A 29 6.17 2.94 -1.29
CA LEU A 29 5.71 3.36 -2.61
C LEU A 29 6.79 3.00 -3.64
N CYS A 30 6.39 2.26 -4.68
CA CYS A 30 7.29 1.76 -5.71
C CYS A 30 6.77 2.13 -7.10
N ALA A 31 7.68 2.45 -8.01
CA ALA A 31 7.37 2.61 -9.43
C ALA A 31 8.60 2.25 -10.26
N ALA A 32 8.40 1.66 -11.45
CA ALA A 32 9.51 1.37 -12.34
C ALA A 32 10.26 2.65 -12.77
N PRO A 33 11.57 2.55 -13.07
CA PRO A 33 12.35 3.66 -13.61
C PRO A 33 11.69 4.31 -14.83
N ALA A 34 11.12 3.51 -15.74
CA ALA A 34 10.42 4.00 -16.93
C ALA A 34 9.21 4.89 -16.60
N TYR A 35 8.45 4.55 -15.55
CA TYR A 35 7.35 5.38 -15.09
C TYR A 35 7.85 6.71 -14.51
N ARG A 36 8.88 6.67 -13.65
CA ARG A 36 9.49 7.86 -13.05
C ARG A 36 10.09 8.80 -14.10
N ALA A 37 10.71 8.27 -15.15
CA ALA A 37 11.22 9.06 -16.26
C ALA A 37 10.10 9.79 -17.03
N ARG A 38 8.93 9.17 -17.17
CA ARG A 38 7.78 9.75 -17.90
C ARG A 38 6.93 10.71 -17.07
N ARG A 39 6.76 10.44 -15.77
CA ARG A 39 5.80 11.14 -14.90
C ARG A 39 6.44 11.86 -13.71
N GLY A 40 7.74 11.72 -13.50
CA GLY A 40 8.44 12.26 -12.33
C GLY A 40 8.25 11.41 -11.07
N VAL A 41 8.84 11.88 -9.97
CA VAL A 41 8.72 11.29 -8.63
C VAL A 41 7.84 12.21 -7.76
N PRO A 42 6.80 11.69 -7.09
CA PRO A 42 6.02 12.49 -6.16
C PRO A 42 6.89 12.96 -4.98
N ALA A 43 6.84 14.25 -4.66
CA ALA A 43 7.62 14.84 -3.57
C ALA A 43 6.84 14.87 -2.24
N ALA A 44 5.51 14.88 -2.32
CA ALA A 44 4.59 14.77 -1.19
C ALA A 44 3.48 13.76 -1.50
N PRO A 45 2.85 13.13 -0.49
CA PRO A 45 1.83 12.15 -0.78
C PRO A 45 0.58 12.74 -1.46
N ALA A 46 0.28 14.03 -1.26
CA ALA A 46 -0.72 14.77 -2.05
C ALA A 46 -0.49 14.73 -3.58
N ASP A 47 0.77 14.60 -4.03
CA ASP A 47 1.10 14.50 -5.46
C ASP A 47 0.56 13.22 -6.10
N LEU A 48 0.28 12.17 -5.31
CA LEU A 48 -0.30 10.92 -5.81
C LEU A 48 -1.66 11.12 -6.50
N SER A 49 -2.36 12.22 -6.22
CA SER A 49 -3.56 12.65 -6.95
C SER A 49 -3.32 12.98 -8.42
N ARG A 50 -2.06 13.13 -8.85
CA ARG A 50 -1.64 13.41 -10.23
C ARG A 50 -0.92 12.23 -10.89
N HIS A 51 -0.78 11.11 -10.18
CA HIS A 51 -0.10 9.92 -10.66
C HIS A 51 -1.05 8.73 -10.82
N ASP A 52 -0.72 7.86 -11.77
CA ASP A 52 -1.38 6.58 -11.95
C ASP A 52 -1.01 5.67 -10.77
N CYS A 53 -1.97 5.41 -9.89
CA CYS A 53 -1.87 4.52 -8.75
C CYS A 53 -2.51 3.17 -9.08
N LEU A 54 -1.73 2.11 -8.89
CA LEU A 54 -2.15 0.73 -9.10
C LEU A 54 -2.82 0.21 -7.84
N VAL A 55 -4.05 -0.31 -7.97
CA VAL A 55 -4.89 -0.66 -6.82
C VAL A 55 -4.95 -2.18 -6.63
N LEU A 56 -4.49 -2.66 -5.47
CA LEU A 56 -4.84 -3.98 -4.98
C LEU A 56 -6.23 -3.94 -4.35
N ALA A 57 -7.26 -4.21 -5.16
CA ALA A 57 -8.65 -4.16 -4.74
C ALA A 57 -8.93 -5.23 -3.68
N ARG A 58 -9.50 -4.80 -2.55
CA ARG A 58 -10.05 -5.70 -1.53
C ARG A 58 -11.55 -5.45 -1.40
N PRO A 59 -12.38 -6.50 -1.20
CA PRO A 59 -13.84 -6.43 -1.30
C PRO A 59 -14.53 -5.35 -0.44
N LEU A 60 -13.88 -4.85 0.61
CA LEU A 60 -14.47 -3.97 1.61
C LEU A 60 -14.00 -2.50 1.56
N ARG A 61 -13.21 -2.09 0.56
CA ARG A 61 -12.73 -0.69 0.45
C ARG A 61 -12.96 -0.14 -0.95
N GLY A 62 -14.18 0.30 -1.21
CA GLY A 62 -14.63 0.92 -2.47
C GLY A 62 -14.03 2.29 -2.82
N LEU A 63 -12.86 2.63 -2.27
CA LEU A 63 -12.18 3.88 -2.59
C LEU A 63 -10.71 3.59 -2.87
N ARG A 64 -10.19 4.10 -4.00
CA ARG A 64 -8.77 4.10 -4.41
C ARG A 64 -7.93 4.99 -3.48
N LEU A 65 -8.04 4.77 -2.18
CA LEU A 65 -7.36 5.51 -1.15
C LEU A 65 -6.08 4.78 -0.80
N VAL A 66 -4.98 5.38 -1.20
CA VAL A 66 -3.66 4.99 -0.74
C VAL A 66 -3.47 5.65 0.61
N ARG A 67 -3.26 4.86 1.66
CA ARG A 67 -2.88 5.41 2.96
C ARG A 67 -1.37 5.50 2.98
N VAL A 68 -0.85 6.72 3.07
CA VAL A 68 0.58 7.01 3.08
C VAL A 68 0.91 7.68 4.40
N ASP A 69 2.01 7.25 5.00
CA ASP A 69 2.53 7.88 6.21
C ASP A 69 3.51 8.99 5.80
N GLY A 70 3.23 10.22 6.23
CA GLY A 70 4.05 11.39 5.97
C GLY A 70 4.52 12.06 7.27
N PRO A 71 5.29 13.16 7.17
CA PRO A 71 5.81 13.89 8.34
C PRO A 71 4.73 14.37 9.32
N ASN A 72 3.51 14.58 8.82
CA ASN A 72 2.36 15.07 9.58
C ASN A 72 1.39 13.94 9.98
N GLY A 73 1.79 12.67 9.86
CA GLY A 73 0.98 11.49 10.15
C GLY A 73 0.41 10.80 8.90
N SER A 74 -0.46 9.81 9.12
CA SER A 74 -1.09 9.07 8.02
C SER A 74 -2.12 9.92 7.28
N GLU A 75 -1.97 10.07 5.97
CA GLU A 75 -2.97 10.66 5.09
C GLU A 75 -3.57 9.64 4.13
N LYS A 76 -4.85 9.84 3.78
CA LYS A 76 -5.53 9.04 2.75
C LYS A 76 -5.59 9.88 1.48
N VAL A 77 -4.85 9.45 0.46
CA VAL A 77 -4.81 10.14 -0.83
C VAL A 77 -5.56 9.33 -1.86
N LYS A 78 -6.42 10.01 -2.62
CA LYS A 78 -7.10 9.41 -3.76
C LYS A 78 -6.13 9.37 -4.93
N GLY A 79 -5.61 8.18 -5.22
CA GLY A 79 -4.79 7.96 -6.41
C GLY A 79 -5.62 8.01 -7.70
N THR A 80 -4.99 8.41 -8.80
CA THR A 80 -5.60 8.27 -10.13
C THR A 80 -5.19 6.93 -10.76
N GLY A 81 -5.57 6.64 -12.01
CA GLY A 81 -5.22 5.36 -12.65
C GLY A 81 -6.38 4.38 -12.74
N ARG A 82 -6.39 3.60 -13.82
CA ARG A 82 -7.52 2.73 -14.21
C ARG A 82 -7.34 1.28 -13.78
N LEU A 83 -6.10 0.86 -13.55
CA LEU A 83 -5.74 -0.53 -13.27
C LEU A 83 -6.01 -0.91 -11.81
N SER A 84 -6.73 -2.01 -11.65
CA SER A 84 -7.10 -2.56 -10.35
C SER A 84 -7.21 -4.08 -10.47
N SER A 85 -6.67 -4.80 -9.49
CA SER A 85 -6.76 -6.26 -9.42
C SER A 85 -6.79 -6.69 -7.96
N ASN A 86 -7.38 -7.85 -7.66
CA ASN A 86 -7.32 -8.46 -6.33
C ASN A 86 -6.11 -9.40 -6.15
N ASN A 87 -5.26 -9.53 -7.17
CA ASN A 87 -4.05 -10.35 -7.16
C ASN A 87 -2.80 -9.45 -7.11
N SER A 88 -1.98 -9.60 -6.08
CA SER A 88 -0.76 -8.81 -5.88
C SER A 88 0.27 -8.99 -6.99
N GLU A 89 0.41 -10.19 -7.55
CA GLU A 89 1.40 -10.47 -8.60
C GLU A 89 1.07 -9.73 -9.89
N ILE A 90 -0.22 -9.63 -10.22
CA ILE A 90 -0.69 -8.87 -11.39
C ILE A 90 -0.37 -7.38 -11.19
N VAL A 91 -0.69 -6.82 -10.03
CA VAL A 91 -0.44 -5.41 -9.71
C VAL A 91 1.07 -5.11 -9.71
N ARG A 92 1.87 -6.04 -9.19
CA ARG A 92 3.34 -5.97 -9.18
C ARG A 92 3.91 -6.00 -10.61
N GLY A 93 3.41 -6.89 -11.46
CA GLY A 93 3.77 -6.92 -12.89
C GLY A 93 3.54 -5.57 -13.56
N TRP A 94 2.35 -4.98 -13.37
CA TRP A 94 2.06 -3.64 -13.92
C TRP A 94 2.99 -2.54 -13.40
N ALA A 95 3.41 -2.62 -12.14
CA ALA A 95 4.36 -1.67 -11.56
C ALA A 95 5.74 -1.79 -12.22
N ILE A 96 6.19 -3.02 -12.47
CA ILE A 96 7.46 -3.33 -13.16
C ILE A 96 7.41 -2.87 -14.62
N ASP A 97 6.29 -3.07 -15.31
CA ASP A 97 6.07 -2.63 -16.69
C ASP A 97 5.88 -1.09 -16.80
N GLY A 98 5.88 -0.38 -15.67
CA GLY A 98 5.84 1.07 -15.63
C GLY A 98 4.46 1.67 -15.91
N HIS A 99 3.40 0.97 -15.52
CA HIS A 99 2.03 1.47 -15.62
C HIS A 99 1.60 2.39 -14.47
N GLY A 100 2.35 2.44 -13.37
CA GLY A 100 1.98 3.30 -12.25
C GLY A 100 2.81 3.09 -10.99
N ILE A 101 2.32 3.71 -9.91
CA ILE A 101 2.84 3.63 -8.55
C ILE A 101 2.05 2.57 -7.78
N LEU A 102 2.77 1.67 -7.12
CA LEU A 102 2.23 0.62 -6.24
C LEU A 102 2.60 0.93 -4.79
N LEU A 103 1.65 0.78 -3.87
CA LEU A 103 1.94 0.67 -2.44
C LEU A 103 2.04 -0.81 -2.07
N THR A 104 3.23 -1.28 -1.68
CA THR A 104 3.49 -2.68 -1.33
C THR A 104 4.23 -2.78 0.00
N SER A 105 4.31 -4.01 0.53
CA SER A 105 5.21 -4.38 1.62
C SER A 105 6.65 -4.49 1.14
N ASP A 106 7.60 -4.25 2.06
CA ASP A 106 9.05 -4.50 1.91
C ASP A 106 9.44 -5.98 1.99
#